data_AF-C5KP03-F1
#
_entry.id   AF-C5KP03-F1
#
_cell.length_a   1.000
_cell.length_b   1.000
_cell.length_c   1.000
_cell.angle_alpha   90.00
_cell.angle_beta   90.00
_cell.angle_gamma   90.00
#
_symmetry.space_group_name_H-M   'P 1'
#
loop_
_entity.id
_entity.type
_entity.pdbx_description
1 polymer ?
#
loop_
_entity_poly.entity_id
_entity_poly.type
_entity_poly.pdbx_seq_one_letter_code
_entity_poly.pdbx_strand_id
1 'polypeptide(L)' 'MANAGYCFINFTDVQDANCFSNFYAGRVLGNFGSRKVVEIVPAAIQGFYENLSHYSKKVVSTENNPEYVKRLL' A
#
# COMPACT_ATOMS: atom_id res chain seq x y z
N MET A 1 -7.21 -16.52 -0.36
CA MET A 1 -7.47 -15.09 -0.64
C MET A 1 -6.36 -14.60 -1.54
N ALA A 2 -6.69 -13.89 -2.62
CA ALA A 2 -5.72 -13.33 -3.56
C ALA A 2 -5.56 -11.82 -3.30
N ASN A 3 -4.34 -11.29 -3.41
CA ASN A 3 -4.13 -9.85 -3.41
C ASN A 3 -4.41 -9.25 -4.80
N ALA A 4 -4.69 -7.95 -4.86
CA ALA A 4 -4.91 -7.23 -6.11
C ALA A 4 -3.60 -6.92 -6.87
N GLY A 5 -2.43 -7.24 -6.30
CA GLY A 5 -1.12 -6.99 -6.90
C GLY A 5 -0.59 -5.56 -6.76
N TYR A 6 -1.26 -4.70 -5.99
CA TYR A 6 -0.80 -3.35 -5.66
C TYR A 6 -1.11 -2.98 -4.20
N CYS A 7 -0.45 -1.95 -3.69
CA CYS A 7 -0.73 -1.37 -2.38
C CYS A 7 -0.42 0.14 -2.39
N PHE A 8 -0.92 0.85 -1.37
CA PHE A 8 -0.58 2.24 -1.10
C PHE A 8 0.21 2.33 0.20
N ILE A 9 1.28 3.12 0.20
CA ILE A 9 2.13 3.35 1.37
C ILE A 9 2.28 4.87 1.50
N ASN A 10 1.94 5.39 2.68
CA ASN A 10 2.18 6.78 3.04
C ASN A 10 3.46 6.85 3.88
N PHE A 11 4.43 7.62 3.43
CA PHE A 11 5.65 7.91 4.19
C PHE A 11 5.48 9.23 4.95
N THR A 12 6.08 9.33 6.13
CA THR A 12 6.10 10.57 6.92
C THR A 12 7.13 11.57 6.42
N ASP A 13 8.17 11.09 5.71
CA ASP A 13 9.21 11.90 5.07
C ASP A 13 9.34 11.50 3.59
N VAL A 14 9.50 12.51 2.74
CA VAL A 14 9.77 12.35 1.30
C VAL A 14 11.09 11.63 1.06
N GLN A 15 12.10 11.80 1.93
CA GLN A 15 13.38 11.12 1.80
C GLN A 15 13.25 9.61 1.96
N ASP A 16 12.43 9.15 2.91
CA ASP A 16 12.17 7.71 3.09
C ASP A 16 11.43 7.13 1.89
N ALA A 17 10.46 7.87 1.33
CA ALA A 17 9.77 7.45 0.11
C ALA A 17 10.75 7.29 -1.07
N ASN A 18 11.69 8.24 -1.23
CA ASN A 18 12.71 8.20 -2.26
C ASN A 18 13.68 7.03 -2.05
N CYS A 19 14.16 6.82 -0.82
CA CYS A 19 15.02 5.69 -0.47
C CYS A 19 14.33 4.35 -0.75
N PHE A 20 13.05 4.22 -0.38
CA PHE A 20 12.25 3.03 -0.65
C PHE A 20 12.10 2.79 -2.16
N SER A 21 11.75 3.82 -2.93
CA SER A 21 11.61 3.75 -4.38
C SER A 21 12.93 3.32 -5.03
N ASN A 22 14.03 3.98 -4.69
CA ASN A 22 15.36 3.67 -5.23
C ASN A 22 15.83 2.25 -4.91
N PHE A 23 15.45 1.75 -3.73
CA PHE A 23 15.84 0.40 -3.32
C PHE A 23 14.98 -0.68 -3.96
N TYR A 24 13.66 -0.51 -4.05
CA TYR A 24 12.75 -1.60 -4.46
C TYR A 24 12.30 -1.55 -5.92
N ALA A 25 12.27 -0.38 -6.57
CA ALA A 25 11.84 -0.29 -7.96
C ALA A 25 12.73 -1.15 -8.87
N GLY A 26 12.10 -1.87 -9.80
CA GLY A 26 12.81 -2.76 -10.73
C GLY A 26 13.26 -4.10 -10.13
N ARG A 27 12.99 -4.36 -8.84
CA ARG A 27 13.36 -5.64 -8.21
C ARG A 27 12.21 -6.65 -8.25
N VAL A 28 12.57 -7.92 -8.22
CA VAL A 28 11.63 -9.02 -7.96
C VAL A 28 11.59 -9.26 -6.45
N LEU A 29 10.40 -9.22 -5.84
CA LEU A 29 10.25 -9.60 -4.43
C LEU A 29 10.39 -11.11 -4.31
N GLY A 30 11.34 -11.55 -3.49
CA GLY A 30 11.62 -12.96 -3.26
C GLY A 30 10.48 -13.71 -2.56
N ASN A 31 10.70 -15.01 -2.35
CA ASN A 31 9.92 -15.94 -1.50
C ASN A 31 8.73 -16.69 -2.11
N PHE A 32 8.31 -16.43 -3.37
CA PHE A 32 7.12 -17.13 -3.92
C PHE A 32 7.27 -17.65 -5.35
N GLY A 33 8.49 -17.73 -5.89
CA GLY A 33 8.73 -18.11 -7.30
C GLY A 33 8.13 -17.13 -8.32
N SER A 34 7.60 -16.00 -7.84
CA SER A 34 7.07 -14.93 -8.68
C SER A 34 8.21 -14.28 -9.47
N ARG A 35 7.93 -13.98 -10.74
CA ARG A 35 8.81 -13.18 -11.61
C ARG A 35 8.33 -11.73 -11.76
N LYS A 36 7.29 -11.33 -11.01
CA LYS A 36 6.76 -9.97 -11.07
C LYS A 36 7.81 -8.99 -10.55
N VAL A 37 8.03 -7.93 -11.30
CA VAL A 37 8.92 -6.83 -10.97
C VAL A 37 8.11 -5.73 -10.27
N VAL A 38 8.67 -5.16 -9.22
CA VAL A 38 8.06 -4.06 -8.47
C VAL A 38 8.17 -2.77 -9.27
N GLU A 39 7.03 -2.12 -9.44
CA GLU A 39 6.93 -0.75 -9.92
C GLU A 39 6.45 0.13 -8.76
N ILE A 40 7.07 1.31 -8.61
CA ILE A 40 6.72 2.29 -7.60
C ILE A 40 6.47 3.61 -8.32
N VAL A 41 5.28 4.16 -8.10
CA VAL A 41 4.85 5.44 -8.68
C VAL A 41 4.15 6.27 -7.62
N PRO A 42 4.19 7.61 -7.71
CA PRO A 42 3.37 8.46 -6.87
C PRO A 42 1.88 8.07 -7.01
N ALA A 43 1.20 7.89 -5.89
CA ALA A 43 -0.22 7.61 -5.87
C ALA A 43 -1.03 8.81 -6.39
N ALA A 44 -2.16 8.56 -7.06
CA ALA A 44 -3.07 9.61 -7.51
C ALA A 44 -3.68 10.41 -6.34
N ILE A 45 -3.83 9.77 -5.17
CA ILE A 45 -4.23 10.42 -3.92
C ILE A 45 -3.00 10.49 -3.04
N GLN A 46 -2.60 11.71 -2.68
CA GLN A 46 -1.45 11.99 -1.83
C GLN A 46 -1.92 12.39 -0.44
N GLY A 47 -1.18 11.94 0.59
CA GLY A 47 -1.47 12.27 1.98
C GLY A 47 -2.27 11.18 2.71
N PHE A 48 -2.01 11.06 4.01
CA PHE A 48 -2.63 10.04 4.84
C PHE A 48 -4.14 10.26 5.01
N TYR A 49 -4.55 11.49 5.34
CA TYR A 49 -5.95 11.80 5.62
C TYR A 49 -6.82 11.69 4.38
N GLU A 50 -6.30 12.09 3.22
CA GLU A 50 -6.94 11.98 1.92
C GLU A 50 -7.12 10.51 1.53
N ASN A 51 -6.06 9.70 1.69
CA ASN A 51 -6.11 8.27 1.42
C ASN A 51 -7.12 7.58 2.36
N LEU A 52 -7.10 7.91 3.66
CA LEU A 52 -8.05 7.38 4.65
C LEU A 52 -9.49 7.79 4.33
N SER A 53 -9.74 9.07 4.07
CA SER A 53 -11.06 9.56 3.69
C SER A 53 -11.60 8.83 2.44
N HIS A 54 -10.74 8.59 1.46
CA HIS A 54 -11.12 7.93 0.21
C HIS A 54 -11.45 6.44 0.39
N TYR A 55 -10.73 5.71 1.23
CA TYR A 55 -10.91 4.27 1.41
C TYR A 55 -11.82 3.88 2.59
N SER A 56 -11.94 4.72 3.63
CA SER A 56 -12.70 4.44 4.87
C SER A 56 -14.16 4.03 4.64
N LYS A 57 -14.77 4.49 3.55
CA LYS A 57 -16.18 4.22 3.20
C LYS A 57 -16.34 3.15 2.13
N LYS A 58 -15.24 2.54 1.66
CA LYS A 58 -15.28 1.53 0.59
C LYS A 58 -15.44 0.12 1.16
N VAL A 59 -16.01 -0.77 0.35
CA VAL A 59 -16.27 -2.16 0.71
C VAL A 59 -15.03 -2.86 1.26
N VAL A 60 -13.83 -2.57 0.73
CA VAL A 60 -12.56 -3.12 1.22
C VAL A 60 -12.27 -2.82 2.70
N SER A 61 -12.79 -1.72 3.25
CA SER A 61 -12.63 -1.34 4.66
C SER A 61 -13.75 -1.88 5.55
N THR A 62 -14.85 -2.33 4.96
CA THR A 62 -16.01 -2.92 5.66
C THR A 62 -16.14 -4.42 5.44
N GLU A 63 -15.33 -5.00 4.55
CA GLU A 63 -15.23 -6.44 4.33
C GLU A 63 -14.67 -7.03 5.62
N ASN A 64 -15.50 -7.80 6.33
CA ASN A 64 -15.32 -8.25 7.71
C ASN A 64 -13.95 -8.92 7.95
N ASN A 65 -12.93 -8.11 8.20
CA ASN A 65 -11.67 -8.54 8.76
C ASN A 65 -11.67 -8.13 10.24
N PRO A 66 -11.97 -9.06 11.17
CA PRO A 66 -12.13 -8.74 12.59
C PRO A 66 -10.88 -8.11 13.24
N GLU A 67 -9.70 -8.25 12.61
CA GLU A 67 -8.45 -7.58 13.02
C GLU A 67 -8.44 -6.08 12.70
N TYR A 68 -9.07 -5.66 11.59
CA TYR A 68 -9.02 -4.27 11.12
C TYR A 68 -9.97 -3.36 11.91
N VAL A 69 -11.14 -3.88 12.30
CA VAL A 69 -12.17 -3.13 13.03
C VAL A 69 -11.72 -2.75 14.45
N LYS A 70 -10.88 -3.56 15.10
CA LYS A 70 -10.44 -3.32 16.49
C LYS A 70 -9.45 -2.18 16.69
N ARG A 71 -8.82 -1.66 15.63
CA ARG A 71 -7.75 -0.63 15.73
C ARG A 71 -8.21 0.79 15.39
N LEU A 72 -9.47 0.97 14.99
CA LEU A 72 -10.04 2.27 14.60
C LEU A 72 -11.08 2.81 15.60
N LEU A 73 -11.30 2.11 16.71
CA LEU A 73 -12.10 2.50 17.87
C LEU A 73 -11.19 2.57 19.10
#